data_AF-A0A7X5IVB6-F1
#
_entry.id   AF-A0A7X5IVB6-F1
#
_cell.length_a   1.000
_cell.length_b   1.000
_cell.length_c   1.000
_cell.angle_alpha   90.00
_cell.angle_beta   90.00
_cell.angle_gamma   90.00
#
_symmetry.space_group_name_H-M   'P 1'
#
loop_
_entity.id
_entity.type
_entity.pdbx_description
1 polymer ?
#
loop_
_entity_poly.entity_id
_entity_poly.type
_entity_poly.pdbx_seq_one_letter_code
_entity_poly.pdbx_strand_id
1 'polypeptide(L)' 'AKKNREWRHEYMTLLMRDQENIEKGKIYGMISAYRDLEVPEDEILKKVQEKFQLSLEEAREYL' A
#
# COMPACT_ATOMS: atom_id res chain seq x y z
N ALA A 1 -17.26 27.81 -15.75
CA ALA A 1 -16.18 27.74 -14.75
C ALA A 1 -16.33 26.61 -13.71
N LYS A 2 -17.55 26.21 -13.29
CA LYS A 2 -17.79 25.14 -12.28
C LYS A 2 -17.26 23.75 -12.71
N LYS A 3 -17.56 23.35 -13.94
CA LYS A 3 -17.11 22.06 -14.53
C LYS A 3 -15.59 21.84 -14.48
N ASN A 4 -14.79 22.91 -14.59
CA ASN A 4 -13.33 22.81 -14.56
C ASN A 4 -12.78 22.57 -13.14
N ARG A 5 -13.54 22.92 -12.09
CA ARG A 5 -13.18 22.59 -10.70
C ARG A 5 -13.54 21.15 -10.37
N GLU A 6 -14.69 20.70 -10.86
CA GLU A 6 -15.14 19.31 -10.72
C GLU A 6 -14.15 18.35 -11.38
N TRP A 7 -13.72 18.62 -12.62
CA TRP A 7 -12.70 17.80 -13.30
C TRP A 7 -11.34 17.76 -12.58
N ARG A 8 -10.90 18.89 -12.01
CA ARG A 8 -9.65 18.92 -11.21
C ARG A 8 -9.77 18.08 -9.95
N HIS A 9 -10.94 18.11 -9.31
CA HIS A 9 -11.19 17.33 -8.11
C HIS A 9 -11.26 15.83 -8.43
N GLU A 10 -12.04 15.44 -9.44
CA GLU A 10 -12.12 14.05 -9.90
C GLU A 10 -10.75 13.49 -10.29
N TYR A 11 -9.96 14.28 -11.03
CA TYR A 11 -8.60 13.89 -11.42
C TYR A 11 -7.67 13.75 -10.22
N MET A 12 -7.73 14.66 -9.25
CA MET A 12 -6.94 14.58 -8.02
C MET A 12 -7.27 13.32 -7.23
N THR A 13 -8.56 12.99 -7.05
CA THR A 13 -8.99 11.77 -6.37
C THR A 13 -8.51 10.52 -7.08
N LEU A 14 -8.57 10.49 -8.42
CA LEU A 14 -8.06 9.37 -9.21
C LEU A 14 -6.56 9.19 -9.00
N LEU A 15 -5.78 10.27 -9.06
CA LEU A 15 -4.33 10.22 -8.83
C LEU A 15 -3.97 9.76 -7.42
N MET A 16 -4.69 10.23 -6.41
CA MET A 16 -4.48 9.79 -5.02
C MET A 16 -4.75 8.29 -4.90
N ARG A 17 -5.85 7.80 -5.48
CA ARG A 17 -6.17 6.37 -5.48
C ARG A 17 -5.12 5.54 -6.23
N ASP A 18 -4.63 6.01 -7.36
CA ASP A 18 -3.57 5.31 -8.10
C ASP A 18 -2.27 5.26 -7.30
N GLN A 19 -1.92 6.35 -6.60
CA GLN A 19 -0.77 6.34 -5.71
C GLN A 19 -0.95 5.33 -4.57
N GLU A 20 -2.13 5.28 -3.94
CA GLU A 20 -2.45 4.27 -2.92
C GLU A 20 -2.35 2.85 -3.47
N ASN A 21 -2.87 2.59 -4.67
CA ASN A 21 -2.79 1.28 -5.32
C ASN A 21 -1.34 0.87 -5.61
N ILE A 22 -0.49 1.82 -6.03
CA ILE A 22 0.94 1.58 -6.27
C ILE A 22 1.64 1.19 -4.96
N GLU A 23 1.38 1.91 -3.87
CA GLU A 23 1.96 1.60 -2.56
C GLU A 23 1.50 0.22 -2.07
N LYS A 24 0.21 -0.11 -2.18
CA LYS A 24 -0.32 -1.44 -1.86
C LYS A 24 0.35 -2.54 -2.69
N GLY A 25 0.53 -2.31 -4.00
CA GLY A 25 1.21 -3.24 -4.89
C GLY A 25 2.66 -3.54 -4.46
N LYS A 26 3.39 -2.52 -3.97
CA LYS A 26 4.74 -2.71 -3.43
C LYS A 26 4.75 -3.57 -2.17
N ILE A 27 3.78 -3.38 -1.27
CA ILE A 27 3.65 -4.16 -0.04
C ILE A 27 3.36 -5.63 -0.37
N TYR A 28 2.34 -5.91 -1.19
CA TYR A 28 2.01 -7.28 -1.59
C TYR A 28 3.16 -7.97 -2.34
N GLY A 29 3.87 -7.25 -3.22
CA GLY A 29 5.04 -7.79 -3.90
C GLY A 29 6.16 -8.22 -2.94
N MET A 30 6.40 -7.42 -1.90
CA MET A 30 7.38 -7.77 -0.85
C MET A 30 6.93 -8.96 0.00
N ILE A 31 5.66 -9.01 0.40
CA ILE A 31 5.09 -10.13 1.15
C ILE A 31 5.18 -11.43 0.34
N SER A 32 4.80 -11.39 -0.94
CA SER A 32 4.90 -12.54 -1.84
C SER A 32 6.34 -13.04 -1.93
N ALA A 33 7.31 -12.14 -2.14
CA ALA A 33 8.72 -12.51 -2.21
C ALA A 33 9.23 -13.17 -0.92
N TYR A 34 8.76 -12.74 0.26
CA TYR A 34 9.13 -13.40 1.52
C TYR A 34 8.43 -14.73 1.73
N ARG A 35 7.17 -14.87 1.31
CA ARG A 35 6.44 -16.14 1.34
C ARG A 35 7.11 -17.17 0.43
N ASP A 36 7.56 -16.77 -0.76
CA ASP A 36 8.32 -17.63 -1.68
C ASP A 36 9.66 -18.10 -1.10
N LEU A 37 10.21 -17.34 -0.14
CA LEU A 37 11.43 -17.67 0.62
C LEU A 37 11.13 -18.40 1.94
N GLU A 38 9.88 -18.82 2.17
CA GLU A 38 9.42 -19.51 3.38
C GLU A 38 9.75 -18.75 4.68
N VAL A 39 9.77 -17.42 4.63
CA VAL A 39 10.00 -16.58 5.81
C VAL A 39 8.75 -16.63 6.71
N PRO A 40 8.90 -16.82 8.04
CA PRO A 40 7.77 -16.82 8.97
C PRO A 40 6.98 -15.51 8.94
N GLU A 41 5.66 -15.59 9.06
CA GLU A 41 4.77 -14.41 8.96
C GLU A 41 5.11 -13.32 9.98
N ASP A 42 5.53 -13.67 11.20
CA ASP A 42 5.96 -12.70 12.22
C ASP A 42 7.19 -11.87 11.76
N GLU A 43 8.12 -12.49 11.03
CA GLU A 43 9.28 -11.80 10.45
C GLU A 43 8.88 -10.94 9.24
N ILE A 44 7.93 -11.42 8.42
CA ILE A 44 7.38 -10.63 7.31
C ILE A 44 6.68 -9.39 7.84
N LEU A 45 5.84 -9.54 8.87
CA LEU A 45 5.11 -8.47 9.53
C LEU A 45 6.07 -7.38 10.02
N LYS A 46 7.11 -7.78 10.76
CA LYS A 46 8.13 -6.85 11.25
C LYS A 46 8.83 -6.10 10.11
N LYS A 47 9.23 -6.79 9.04
CA LYS A 47 9.89 -6.17 7.87
C LYS A 47 8.98 -5.22 7.12
N VAL A 48 7.69 -5.53 6.98
CA VAL A 48 6.69 -4.68 6.34
C VAL A 48 6.45 -3.42 7.18
N GLN A 49 6.27 -3.55 8.50
CA GLN A 49 6.14 -2.42 9.41
C GLN A 49 7.33 -1.46 9.32
N GLU A 50 8.56 -1.97 9.42
CA GLU A 50 9.78 -1.16 9.39
C GLU A 50 9.96 -0.45 8.04
N LYS A 51 9.72 -1.14 6.93
CA LYS A 51 9.97 -0.58 5.59
C LYS A 51 8.93 0.46 5.17
N PHE A 52 7.66 0.21 5.47
CA PHE A 52 6.55 1.06 5.06
C PHE A 52 6.06 1.99 6.18
N GLN A 53 6.72 1.97 7.35
CA GLN A 53 6.37 2.78 8.53
C GLN A 53 4.91 2.60 8.96
N LEU A 54 4.38 1.37 8.80
CA LEU A 54 3.01 1.03 9.14
C LEU A 54 2.88 0.68 10.62
N SER A 55 1.74 1.03 11.20
CA SER A 55 1.36 0.50 12.50
C SER A 55 1.15 -1.01 12.45
N LEU A 56 1.09 -1.65 13.62
CA LEU A 56 0.84 -3.09 13.71
C LEU A 56 -0.52 -3.48 13.12
N GLU A 57 -1.54 -2.65 13.34
CA GLU A 57 -2.88 -2.88 12.80
C GLU A 57 -2.87 -2.76 11.27
N GLU A 58 -2.26 -1.70 10.73
CA GLU A 58 -2.18 -1.51 9.28
C GLU A 58 -1.39 -2.63 8.58
N ALA A 59 -0.27 -3.08 9.16
CA ALA A 59 0.53 -4.14 8.56
C ALA A 59 -0.17 -5.51 8.61
N ARG A 60 -1.01 -5.76 9.62
CA ARG A 60 -1.82 -6.98 9.72
C ARG A 60 -2.89 -7.08 8.64
N GLU A 61 -3.41 -5.97 8.14
CA GLU A 61 -4.39 -5.97 7.03
C GLU A 61 -3.81 -6.51 5.71
N TYR A 62 -2.47 -6.63 5.59
CA TYR A 62 -1.81 -7.11 4.38
C TYR A 62 -1.39 -8.59 4.42
N LEU A 63 -1.42 -9.25 5.58
CA LEU A 63 -0.99 -10.64 5.76
C LEU A 63 -2.18 -11.59 5.83
#